data_AF-N1ZQU1-F1
#
_entry.id   AF-N1ZQU1-F1
#
_cell.length_a   1.000
_cell.length_b   1.000
_cell.length_c   1.000
_cell.angle_alpha   90.00
_cell.angle_beta   90.00
_cell.angle_gamma   90.00
#
_symmetry.space_group_name_H-M   'P 1'
#
loop_
_entity.id
_entity.type
_entity.pdbx_description
1 polymer ?
#
loop_
_entity_poly.entity_id
_entity_poly.type
_entity_poly.pdbx_seq_one_letter_code
_entity_poly.pdbx_strand_id
1 'polypeptide(L)' 'MQMYVNYYTREMMNEGDSQPIGIVLCADKGDSIVKYTLPEDNHQIFASKYFTYLPSEEELKRELNLDSFYKLEE' A
#
# COMPACT_ATOMS: atom_id res chain seq x y z
N MET A 1 12.10 0.69 -8.49
CA MET A 1 10.62 0.80 -8.55
C MET A 1 10.13 2.23 -8.60
N GLN A 2 10.70 3.17 -7.82
CA GLN A 2 10.29 4.59 -7.84
C GLN A 2 10.40 5.27 -9.21
N MET A 3 11.28 4.80 -10.10
CA MET A 3 11.41 5.32 -11.46
C MET A 3 10.07 5.38 -12.22
N TYR A 4 9.26 4.32 -12.18
CA TYR A 4 8.01 4.26 -12.95
C TYR A 4 6.94 5.20 -12.40
N VAL A 5 6.81 5.27 -11.07
CA VAL A 5 5.92 6.21 -10.40
C VAL A 5 6.34 7.64 -10.72
N ASN A 6 7.63 7.94 -10.59
CA ASN A 6 8.18 9.27 -10.85
C ASN A 6 8.08 9.67 -12.33
N TYR A 7 8.27 8.74 -13.26
CA TYR A 7 8.05 8.97 -14.69
C TYR A 7 6.59 9.31 -14.96
N TYR A 8 5.66 8.53 -14.40
CA TYR A 8 4.22 8.80 -14.58
C TYR A 8 3.84 10.17 -14.01
N THR A 9 4.34 10.52 -12.83
CA THR A 9 4.12 11.83 -12.22
C THR A 9 4.60 12.99 -13.10
N ARG A 10 5.72 12.83 -13.79
CA ARG A 10 6.35 13.91 -14.55
C ARG A 10 5.82 14.04 -15.97
N GLU A 11 5.51 12.91 -16.62
CA GLU A 11 5.29 12.87 -18.07
C GLU A 11 3.87 12.46 -18.46
N MET A 12 3.07 11.90 -17.55
CA MET A 12 1.79 11.25 -17.90
C MET A 12 0.58 11.72 -17.07
N MET A 13 0.78 12.45 -15.97
CA MET A 13 -0.33 12.98 -15.16
C MET A 13 -1.06 14.13 -15.85
N ASN A 14 -2.38 14.15 -15.75
CA ASN A 14 -3.22 15.27 -16.18
C ASN A 14 -3.64 16.13 -14.99
N GLU A 15 -4.13 17.34 -15.27
CA GLU A 15 -4.72 18.17 -14.23
C GLU A 15 -5.96 17.50 -13.63
N GLY A 16 -5.95 17.35 -12.30
CA GLY A 16 -7.02 16.69 -11.54
C GLY A 16 -6.76 15.22 -11.21
N ASP A 17 -5.70 14.60 -11.74
CA ASP A 17 -5.33 13.24 -11.36
C ASP A 17 -4.77 13.19 -9.93
N SER A 18 -5.14 12.13 -9.19
CA SER A 18 -4.51 11.81 -7.91
C SER A 18 -3.07 11.33 -8.11
N GLN A 19 -2.22 11.48 -7.08
CA GLN A 19 -0.83 11.02 -7.13
C GLN A 19 -0.76 9.50 -7.42
N PRO A 20 0.12 9.05 -8.34
CA PRO A 20 0.21 7.64 -8.71
C PRO A 20 0.71 6.78 -7.54
N ILE A 21 0.12 5.59 -7.42
CA ILE A 21 0.49 4.60 -6.40
C ILE A 21 1.25 3.45 -7.08
N GLY A 22 2.46 3.17 -6.60
CA GLY A 22 3.25 2.02 -7.04
C GLY A 22 2.95 0.79 -6.17
N ILE A 23 2.50 -0.31 -6.78
CA ILE A 23 2.25 -1.57 -6.09
C ILE A 23 3.30 -2.60 -6.51
N VAL A 24 3.98 -3.21 -5.55
CA VAL A 24 4.90 -4.32 -5.77
C VAL A 24 4.29 -5.58 -5.17
N LEU A 25 3.97 -6.55 -6.02
CA LEU A 25 3.40 -7.83 -5.60
C LEU A 25 4.52 -8.85 -5.41
N CYS A 26 4.66 -9.34 -4.18
CA CYS A 26 5.60 -10.42 -3.83
C CYS A 26 4.79 -11.65 -3.39
N ALA A 27 5.24 -12.85 -3.76
CA ALA A 27 4.59 -14.10 -3.37
C ALA A 27 4.64 -14.32 -1.85
N ASP A 28 5.74 -13.91 -1.19
CA ASP A 28 5.91 -13.94 0.25
C ASP A 28 6.34 -12.57 0.79
N LYS A 29 5.89 -12.25 2.01
CA LYS A 29 6.27 -11.03 2.70
C LYS A 29 7.70 -11.18 3.25
N GLY A 30 8.68 -10.74 2.45
CA GLY A 30 10.08 -10.67 2.88
C GLY A 30 10.31 -9.54 3.89
N ASP A 31 9.82 -9.67 5.13
CA ASP A 31 9.90 -8.63 6.17
C ASP A 31 11.33 -8.11 6.41
N SER A 32 12.34 -8.98 6.28
CA SER A 32 13.75 -8.59 6.38
C SER A 32 14.21 -7.71 5.22
N ILE A 33 13.77 -7.98 4.00
CA ILE A 33 14.11 -7.17 2.83
C ILE A 33 13.46 -5.80 2.96
N VAL A 34 12.19 -5.74 3.37
CA VAL A 34 11.47 -4.48 3.58
C VAL A 34 12.17 -3.63 4.64
N LYS A 35 12.53 -4.22 5.78
CA LYS A 35 13.19 -3.52 6.89
C LYS A 35 14.53 -2.87 6.50
N TYR A 36 15.33 -3.54 5.68
CA TYR A 36 16.67 -3.03 5.30
C TYR A 36 16.70 -2.27 3.97
N THR A 37 15.65 -2.35 3.15
CA THR A 37 15.57 -1.63 1.86
C THR A 37 14.91 -0.27 2.00
N LEU A 38 14.02 -0.09 2.97
CA LEU A 38 13.33 1.17 3.19
C LEU A 38 14.13 2.06 4.16
N PRO A 39 14.32 3.35 3.84
CA PRO A 39 14.82 4.32 4.80
C PRO A 39 13.91 4.36 6.03
N GLU A 40 14.50 4.52 7.22
CA GLU A 40 13.75 4.53 8.49
C GLU A 40 12.63 5.58 8.53
N ASP A 41 12.79 6.70 7.81
CA ASP A 41 11.82 7.82 7.73
C ASP A 41 10.90 7.77 6.48
N ASN A 42 10.84 6.65 5.75
CA ASN A 42 10.06 6.60 4.52
C ASN A 42 8.57 6.28 4.76
N HIS A 43 7.75 7.33 4.90
CA HIS A 43 6.30 7.23 5.09
C HIS A 43 5.49 6.93 3.82
N GLN A 44 6.12 6.84 2.65
CA GLN A 44 5.41 6.67 1.38
C GLN A 44 5.33 5.22 0.90
N ILE A 45 5.99 4.28 1.59
CA ILE A 45 6.03 2.87 1.20
C ILE A 45 5.36 2.02 2.28
N PHE A 46 4.21 1.45 1.93
CA PHE A 46 3.42 0.59 2.80
C PHE A 46 3.60 -0.88 2.38
N ALA A 47 3.98 -1.74 3.32
CA ALA A 47 4.07 -3.17 3.10
C ALA A 47 2.78 -3.84 3.60
N SER A 48 1.81 -4.01 2.70
CA SER A 48 0.51 -4.63 3.00
C SER A 48 0.38 -6.00 2.34
N LYS A 49 -0.27 -6.94 3.03
CA LYS A 49 -0.65 -8.24 2.47
C LYS A 49 -1.80 -8.02 1.49
N TYR A 50 -1.68 -8.57 0.28
CA TYR A 50 -2.73 -8.50 -0.74
C TYR A 50 -3.36 -9.88 -0.95
N PHE A 51 -4.67 -9.93 -1.08
CA PHE A 51 -5.40 -11.15 -1.43
C PHE A 51 -5.74 -11.12 -2.91
N THR A 52 -5.52 -12.23 -3.62
CA THR A 52 -5.90 -12.37 -5.04
C THR A 52 -7.40 -12.60 -5.24
N TYR A 53 -8.17 -12.58 -4.15
CA TYR A 53 -9.61 -12.77 -4.12
C TYR A 53 -10.23 -11.70 -3.22
N LEU A 54 -11.51 -11.38 -3.47
CA LEU A 54 -12.28 -10.56 -2.55
C LEU A 54 -12.57 -11.40 -1.30
N PRO A 55 -12.06 -11.03 -0.11
CA PRO A 55 -12.31 -11.79 1.11
C PRO A 55 -13.80 -11.82 1.43
N SER A 56 -14.25 -12.88 2.09
CA SER A 56 -15.59 -12.92 2.66
C SER A 56 -15.74 -11.85 3.75
N GLU A 57 -16.98 -11.47 4.05
CA GLU A 57 -17.27 -10.47 5.09
C GLU A 57 -16.64 -10.84 6.43
N GLU A 58 -16.71 -12.11 6.83
CA GLU A 58 -16.15 -12.60 8.08
C GLU A 58 -14.61 -12.58 8.09
N GLU A 59 -13.96 -12.90 6.97
CA GLU A 59 -12.51 -12.76 6.86
C GLU A 59 -12.08 -11.29 6.91
N LEU A 60 -12.81 -10.41 6.24
CA LEU A 60 -12.54 -8.98 6.23
C LEU A 60 -12.69 -8.37 7.63
N LYS A 61 -13.77 -8.70 8.35
CA LYS A 61 -13.98 -8.26 9.75
C LYS A 61 -12.83 -8.68 10.66
N ARG A 62 -12.33 -9.92 10.49
CA ARG A 62 -11.19 -10.45 11.26
C ARG A 62 -9.90 -9.71 10.96
N GLU A 63 -9.57 -9.47 9.68
CA GLU A 63 -8.35 -8.78 9.29
C GLU A 63 -8.35 -7.30 9.69
N LEU A 64 -9.51 -6.64 9.65
CA LEU A 64 -9.67 -5.24 10.06
C LEU A 64 -9.69 -5.05 11.58
N ASN A 65 -9.82 -6.13 12.36
CA ASN A 65 -9.96 -6.11 13.82
C ASN A 65 -10.95 -5.01 14.26
N LEU A 66 -12.15 -5.01 13.67
CA LEU A 66 -13.13 -3.91 13.76
C LEU A 66 -13.49 -3.51 15.19
N ASP A 67 -13.37 -4.43 16.15
CA ASP A 67 -13.57 -4.17 17.58
C ASP A 67 -12.62 -3.07 18.13
N SER A 68 -11.48 -2.87 17.45
CA SER A 68 -10.47 -1.86 17.78
C SER A 68 -10.45 -0.67 16.82
N PHE A 69 -11.32 -0.66 15.80
CA PHE A 69 -11.34 0.37 14.78
C PHE A 69 -12.14 1.59 15.27
N TYR A 70 -11.48 2.74 15.37
CA TYR A 70 -12.12 4.03 15.62
C TYR A 70 -12.14 4.86 14.33
N LYS A 71 -13.33 5.31 13.94
CA LYS A 71 -13.47 6.24 12.81
C LYS A 71 -12.86 7.57 13.22
N LEU A 72 -11.89 8.07 12.44
CA LEU A 72 -11.46 9.46 12.54
C LEU A 72 -12.61 10.34 12.05
N GLU A 73 -13.19 11.14 12.95
CA GLU A 73 -14.16 12.17 12.57
C GLU A 73 -13.44 13.32 11.84
N GLU A 74 -14.12 13.92 10.86
CA GLU A 74 -13.64 15.03 10.02
C GLU A 74 -13.43 16.34 10.78
#